data_AF-A0A3N2C6G6-F1
#
_entry.id   AF-A0A3N2C6G6-F1
#
_cell.length_a   1.000
_cell.length_b   1.000
_cell.length_c   1.000
_cell.angle_alpha   90.00
_cell.angle_beta   90.00
_cell.angle_gamma   90.00
#
_symmetry.space_group_name_H-M   'P 1'
#
loop_
_entity.id
_entity.type
_entity.pdbx_description
1 polymer ?
#
loop_
_entity_poly.entity_id
_entity_poly.type
_entity_poly.pdbx_seq_one_letter_code
_entity_poly.pdbx_strand_id
1 'polypeptide(L)'
;MLAIIAILVLLAIVGLGVLKGLGRRKLRETATERRATKVPEMLQEFGRSVVLGTDPAGATALIEGLPKRKAKSLRPGVWGIDYVAKDDVTIEVQSTGAGSEVVVTSLTEYLGFPQGLDGWQRFATQLEEAAKAQGVPVQRGARAFQYLPAPANTLDKARWVLAKVVAR
;
A
#
# COMPACT_ATOMS: atom_id res chain seq x y z
N MET A 1 -4.63 -56.25 -25.68
CA MET A 1 -5.14 -55.64 -24.43
C MET A 1 -4.15 -54.68 -23.77
N LEU A 2 -2.89 -55.08 -23.50
CA LEU A 2 -1.88 -54.21 -22.88
C LEU A 2 -1.64 -52.88 -23.60
N ALA A 3 -1.62 -52.87 -24.93
CA ALA A 3 -1.44 -51.65 -25.74
C ALA A 3 -2.59 -50.63 -25.56
N ILE A 4 -3.84 -51.10 -25.42
CA ILE A 4 -5.01 -50.24 -25.23
C ILE A 4 -4.99 -49.60 -23.83
N ILE A 5 -4.58 -50.37 -22.81
CA ILE A 5 -4.44 -49.88 -21.44
C ILE A 5 -3.33 -48.81 -21.36
N ALA A 6 -2.20 -49.02 -22.03
CA ALA A 6 -1.11 -48.05 -22.07
C ALA A 6 -1.54 -46.71 -22.72
N ILE A 7 -2.32 -46.75 -23.80
CA ILE A 7 -2.84 -45.55 -24.47
C ILE A 7 -3.82 -44.79 -23.58
N LEU A 8 -4.71 -45.50 -22.88
CA LEU A 8 -5.68 -44.87 -21.96
C LEU A 8 -4.99 -44.19 -20.76
N VAL A 9 -3.94 -44.81 -20.22
CA VAL A 9 -3.13 -44.20 -19.14
C VAL A 9 -2.41 -42.94 -19.64
N LEU A 10 -1.85 -42.98 -20.86
CA LEU A 10 -1.17 -41.82 -21.43
C LEU A 10 -2.14 -40.64 -21.65
N LEU A 11 -3.34 -40.91 -22.18
CA LEU A 11 -4.38 -39.90 -22.38
C LEU A 11 -4.86 -39.30 -21.06
N ALA A 12 -4.98 -40.11 -20.01
CA ALA A 12 -5.35 -39.63 -18.68
C ALA A 12 -4.30 -38.66 -18.10
N ILE A 13 -3.00 -38.98 -18.22
CA ILE A 13 -1.91 -38.12 -17.70
C ILE A 13 -1.85 -36.79 -18.45
N VAL A 14 -1.94 -36.81 -19.78
CA VAL A 14 -1.91 -35.60 -20.61
C VAL A 14 -3.18 -34.76 -20.38
N GLY A 15 -4.35 -35.39 -20.32
CA GLY A 15 -5.62 -34.71 -20.04
C GLY A 15 -5.65 -34.02 -18.68
N LEU A 16 -5.14 -34.68 -17.63
CA LEU A 16 -5.06 -34.10 -16.29
C LEU A 16 -4.08 -32.93 -16.22
N GLY A 17 -2.98 -32.97 -16.96
CA GLY A 17 -1.99 -31.89 -17.06
C GLY A 17 -2.57 -30.63 -17.73
N VAL A 18 -3.29 -30.80 -18.84
CA VAL A 18 -3.91 -29.70 -19.59
C VAL A 18 -5.05 -29.05 -18.78
N LEU A 19 -5.90 -29.84 -18.11
CA LEU A 19 -6.96 -29.34 -17.24
C LEU A 19 -6.40 -28.53 -16.05
N LYS A 20 -5.33 -29.01 -15.41
CA LYS A 20 -4.64 -28.27 -14.34
C LYS A 20 -3.99 -26.97 -14.85
N GLY A 21 -3.45 -26.97 -16.07
CA GLY A 21 -2.87 -25.77 -16.70
C GLY A 21 -3.91 -24.68 -16.98
N LEU A 22 -5.07 -25.05 -17.54
CA LEU A 22 -6.17 -24.14 -17.83
C LEU A 22 -6.82 -23.56 -16.57
N GLY A 23 -7.02 -24.39 -15.54
CA GLY A 23 -7.54 -23.93 -14.24
C GLY A 23 -6.63 -22.91 -13.56
N ARG A 24 -5.30 -23.14 -13.60
CA ARG A 24 -4.31 -22.18 -13.09
C ARG A 24 -4.27 -20.89 -13.90
N ARG A 25 -4.48 -20.95 -15.22
CA ARG A 25 -4.51 -19.77 -16.09
C ARG A 25 -5.73 -18.89 -15.80
N LYS A 26 -6.92 -19.49 -15.68
CA LYS A 26 -8.15 -18.75 -15.33
C LYS A 26 -8.11 -18.14 -13.92
N LEU A 27 -7.53 -18.84 -12.95
CA LEU A 27 -7.30 -18.30 -11.61
C LEU A 27 -6.35 -17.10 -11.62
N ARG A 28 -5.30 -17.15 -12.44
CA ARG A 28 -4.39 -16.02 -12.65
C ARG A 28 -5.09 -14.85 -13.33
N GLU A 29 -5.86 -15.08 -14.39
CA GLU A 29 -6.63 -14.04 -15.10
C GLU A 29 -7.63 -13.35 -14.14
N THR A 30 -8.41 -14.11 -13.37
CA THR A 30 -9.38 -13.57 -12.40
C THR A 30 -8.71 -12.80 -11.26
N ALA A 31 -7.56 -13.27 -10.78
CA ALA A 31 -6.78 -12.58 -9.75
C ALA A 31 -6.18 -11.28 -10.29
N THR A 32 -5.73 -11.26 -11.55
CA THR A 32 -5.22 -10.06 -12.23
C THR A 32 -6.33 -9.03 -12.44
N GLU A 33 -7.53 -9.44 -12.88
CA GLU A 33 -8.67 -8.53 -13.08
C GLU A 33 -9.18 -7.91 -11.77
N ARG A 34 -9.30 -8.71 -10.70
CA ARG A 34 -9.65 -8.19 -9.37
C ARG A 34 -8.60 -7.22 -8.84
N ARG A 35 -7.31 -7.50 -9.05
CA ARG A 35 -6.21 -6.57 -8.70
C ARG A 35 -6.29 -5.28 -9.50
N ALA A 36 -6.54 -5.36 -10.80
CA ALA A 36 -6.63 -4.19 -11.68
C ALA A 36 -7.73 -3.20 -11.25
N THR A 37 -8.81 -3.68 -10.64
CA THR A 37 -9.93 -2.83 -10.18
C THR A 37 -9.73 -2.34 -8.74
N LYS A 38 -9.25 -3.20 -7.83
CA LYS A 38 -9.15 -2.89 -6.40
C LYS A 38 -7.91 -2.09 -6.01
N VAL A 39 -6.79 -2.26 -6.74
CA VAL A 39 -5.54 -1.55 -6.44
C VAL A 39 -5.70 -0.04 -6.65
N PRO A 40 -6.29 0.46 -7.75
CA PRO A 40 -6.54 1.89 -7.92
C PRO A 40 -7.34 2.53 -6.78
N GLU A 41 -8.44 1.90 -6.33
CA GLU A 41 -9.25 2.40 -5.21
C GLU A 41 -8.44 2.43 -3.91
N MET A 42 -7.69 1.36 -3.63
CA MET A 42 -6.83 1.28 -2.45
C MET A 42 -5.74 2.35 -2.46
N LEU A 43 -5.11 2.59 -3.62
CA LEU A 43 -4.11 3.63 -3.77
C LEU A 43 -4.70 5.03 -3.63
N GLN A 44 -5.94 5.26 -4.08
CA GLN A 44 -6.64 6.52 -3.81
C GLN A 44 -6.82 6.73 -2.31
N GLU A 45 -7.24 5.70 -1.56
CA GLU A 45 -7.41 5.78 -0.11
C GLU A 45 -6.09 5.99 0.64
N PHE A 46 -5.00 5.32 0.25
CA PHE A 46 -3.66 5.64 0.76
C PHE A 46 -3.23 7.08 0.41
N GLY A 47 -3.70 7.59 -0.73
CA GLY A 47 -3.40 8.93 -1.21
C GLY A 47 -4.13 10.05 -0.48
N ARG A 48 -5.09 9.74 0.39
CA ARG A 48 -5.85 10.72 1.18
C ARG A 48 -5.02 11.26 2.35
N SER A 49 -4.08 12.15 2.06
CA SER A 49 -3.23 12.81 3.05
C SER A 49 -4.02 13.71 4.00
N VAL A 50 -3.40 14.04 5.14
CA VAL A 50 -3.94 14.98 6.13
C VAL A 50 -3.15 16.28 6.05
N VAL A 51 -3.76 17.34 5.52
CA VAL A 51 -3.18 18.67 5.47
C VAL A 51 -3.57 19.42 6.74
N LEU A 52 -2.57 19.90 7.47
CA LEU A 52 -2.71 20.56 8.75
C LEU A 52 -2.30 22.03 8.63
N GLY A 53 -3.13 22.92 9.19
CA GLY A 53 -2.85 24.35 9.32
C GLY A 53 -1.83 24.66 10.42
N THR A 54 -0.76 23.88 10.49
CA THR A 54 0.37 24.07 11.42
C THR A 54 1.67 23.68 10.73
N ASP A 55 2.80 24.17 11.24
CA ASP A 55 4.12 23.88 10.67
C ASP A 55 4.51 22.39 10.88
N PRO A 56 5.59 21.91 10.24
CA PRO A 56 6.03 20.52 10.38
C PRO A 56 6.35 20.09 11.83
N ALA A 57 6.77 21.02 12.69
CA ALA A 57 7.06 20.74 14.09
C ALA A 57 5.75 20.51 14.88
N GLY A 58 4.74 21.35 14.65
CA GLY A 58 3.40 21.19 15.21
C GLY A 58 2.72 19.90 14.75
N ALA A 59 2.86 19.53 13.47
CA ALA A 59 2.35 18.25 12.97
C ALA A 59 3.06 17.05 13.60
N THR A 60 4.38 17.14 13.79
CA THR A 60 5.17 16.11 14.49
C THR A 60 4.70 15.95 15.94
N ALA A 61 4.48 17.06 16.65
CA ALA A 61 3.98 17.03 18.03
C ALA A 61 2.57 16.41 18.12
N LEU A 62 1.68 16.70 17.16
CA LEU A 62 0.38 16.06 17.07
C LEU A 62 0.49 14.54 16.91
N ILE A 63 1.37 14.07 16.02
CA ILE A 63 1.61 12.64 15.79
C ILE A 63 2.17 11.96 17.04
N GLU A 64 3.14 12.60 17.70
CA GLU A 64 3.77 12.07 18.92
C GLU A 64 2.81 12.03 20.12
N GLY A 65 1.81 12.92 20.15
CA GLY A 65 0.75 12.93 21.14
C GLY A 65 -0.34 11.87 20.94
N LEU A 66 -0.37 11.16 19.80
CA LEU A 66 -1.36 10.12 19.56
C LEU A 66 -1.16 8.91 20.51
N PRO A 67 -2.25 8.23 20.93
CA PRO A 67 -2.16 7.06 21.80
C PRO A 67 -1.26 5.96 21.19
N LYS A 68 -0.51 5.27 22.07
CA LYS A 68 0.62 4.41 21.69
C LYS A 68 0.35 3.46 20.49
N ARG A 69 1.16 3.69 19.44
CA ARG A 69 1.89 2.74 18.56
C ARG A 69 1.14 1.96 17.48
N LYS A 70 0.42 2.67 16.59
CA LYS A 70 0.17 2.16 15.22
C LYS A 70 1.27 2.57 14.24
N ALA A 71 1.70 3.84 14.32
CA ALA A 71 2.84 4.34 13.57
C ALA A 71 4.08 4.39 14.48
N LYS A 72 5.19 3.82 14.02
CA LYS A 72 6.48 3.75 14.74
C LYS A 72 7.46 4.71 14.08
N SER A 73 8.16 5.53 14.86
CA SER A 73 9.22 6.39 14.31
C SER A 73 10.29 5.53 13.63
N LEU A 74 10.59 5.84 12.36
CA LEU A 74 11.65 5.21 11.58
C LEU A 74 12.92 6.07 11.59
N ARG A 75 12.73 7.39 11.54
CA ARG A 75 13.73 8.46 11.63
C ARG A 75 12.99 9.78 11.92
N PRO A 76 13.66 10.89 12.27
CA PRO A 76 12.99 12.17 12.52
C PRO A 76 12.06 12.57 11.36
N GLY A 77 10.81 12.92 11.67
CA GLY A 77 9.79 13.31 10.68
C GLY A 77 9.23 12.16 9.83
N VAL A 78 9.58 10.91 10.13
CA VAL A 78 9.14 9.74 9.36
C VAL A 78 8.69 8.61 10.26
N TRP A 79 7.52 8.05 9.95
CA TRP A 79 6.92 6.95 10.67
C TRP A 79 6.57 5.80 9.75
N GLY A 80 6.43 4.63 10.33
CA GLY A 80 6.07 3.41 9.63
C GLY A 80 4.89 2.71 10.31
N ILE A 81 3.93 2.24 9.52
CA ILE A 81 2.89 1.31 9.98
C ILE A 81 3.27 -0.08 9.47
N ASP A 82 3.26 -1.06 10.37
CA ASP A 82 3.66 -2.43 10.06
C ASP A 82 2.50 -3.32 9.60
N TYR A 83 2.77 -4.14 8.59
CA TYR A 83 1.97 -5.32 8.26
C TYR A 83 2.82 -6.59 8.46
N VAL A 84 4.00 -6.62 7.84
CA VAL A 84 5.08 -7.60 7.97
C VAL A 84 6.37 -6.91 8.45
N ALA A 85 6.75 -5.79 7.84
CA ALA A 85 7.92 -4.99 8.20
C ALA A 85 7.51 -3.60 8.70
N LYS A 86 8.41 -2.94 9.44
CA LYS A 86 8.13 -1.66 10.09
C LYS A 86 7.87 -0.50 9.12
N ASP A 87 8.31 -0.62 7.87
CA ASP A 87 8.27 0.40 6.82
C ASP A 87 7.32 0.04 5.67
N ASP A 88 6.35 -0.85 5.92
CA ASP A 88 5.37 -1.27 4.92
C ASP A 88 4.47 -0.14 4.43
N VAL A 89 4.11 0.76 5.33
CA VAL A 89 3.50 2.05 5.01
C VAL A 89 4.38 3.13 5.63
N THR A 90 5.14 3.83 4.81
CA THR A 90 6.00 4.93 5.25
C THR A 90 5.21 6.24 5.16
N ILE A 91 5.21 7.00 6.25
CA ILE A 91 4.50 8.28 6.41
C ILE A 91 5.53 9.36 6.70
N GLU A 92 5.41 10.50 6.02
CA GLU A 92 6.26 11.67 6.26
C GLU A 92 5.41 12.92 6.46
N VAL A 93 5.98 13.88 7.21
CA VAL A 93 5.45 15.24 7.32
C VAL A 93 6.19 16.12 6.30
N GLN A 94 5.46 16.72 5.37
CA GLN A 94 5.99 17.63 4.36
C GLN A 94 5.47 19.06 4.60
N SER A 95 6.26 20.08 4.30
CA SER A 95 5.79 21.48 4.33
C SER A 95 4.96 21.80 3.09
N THR A 96 3.84 22.48 3.26
CA THR A 96 2.94 22.90 2.15
C THR A 96 2.92 24.41 1.92
N GLY A 97 3.87 25.15 2.49
CA GLY A 97 3.95 26.62 2.42
C GLY A 97 2.95 27.33 3.33
N ALA A 98 1.71 26.86 3.42
CA ALA A 98 0.67 27.36 4.33
C ALA A 98 0.51 26.53 5.62
N GLY A 99 1.30 25.46 5.76
CA GLY A 99 1.24 24.52 6.88
C GLY A 99 2.05 23.28 6.57
N SER A 100 1.49 22.12 6.89
CA SER A 100 2.14 20.83 6.66
C SER A 100 1.15 19.79 6.16
N GLU A 101 1.68 18.72 5.59
CA GLU A 101 0.91 17.59 5.10
C GLU A 101 1.52 16.30 5.60
N VAL A 102 0.70 15.48 6.22
CA VAL A 102 1.06 14.13 6.65
C VAL A 102 0.59 13.17 5.57
N VAL A 103 1.57 12.55 4.90
CA VAL A 103 1.36 11.82 3.65
C VAL A 103 2.07 10.48 3.68
N VAL A 104 1.45 9.47 3.07
CA VAL A 104 2.11 8.19 2.78
C VAL A 104 3.08 8.38 1.60
N THR A 105 4.36 8.09 1.81
CA THR A 105 5.41 8.27 0.80
C THR A 105 5.83 6.98 0.11
N SER A 106 5.66 5.83 0.78
CA SER A 106 6.01 4.52 0.24
C SER A 106 5.11 3.43 0.81
N LEU A 107 4.72 2.49 -0.03
CA LEU A 107 3.98 1.27 0.31
C LEU A 107 4.72 0.04 -0.18
N THR A 108 4.88 -0.97 0.66
CA THR A 108 5.46 -2.27 0.29
C THR A 108 4.38 -3.23 -0.20
N GLU A 109 4.67 -3.99 -1.26
CA GLU A 109 3.76 -4.96 -1.85
C GLU A 109 4.20 -6.41 -1.57
N TYR A 110 3.39 -7.17 -0.84
CA TYR A 110 3.65 -8.60 -0.58
C TYR A 110 2.81 -9.55 -1.44
N LEU A 111 1.57 -9.19 -1.74
CA LEU A 111 0.57 -10.09 -2.33
C LEU A 111 0.01 -9.58 -3.67
N GLY A 112 0.76 -8.74 -4.39
CA GLY A 112 0.32 -8.14 -5.65
C GLY A 112 -0.50 -6.85 -5.48
N PHE A 113 -0.50 -6.27 -4.29
CA PHE A 113 -1.11 -4.99 -3.91
C PHE A 113 -0.44 -4.50 -2.60
N PRO A 114 -0.54 -3.21 -2.21
CA PRO A 114 -0.03 -2.73 -0.93
C PRO A 114 -0.88 -3.18 0.27
N GLN A 115 -0.27 -3.36 1.44
CA GLN A 115 -0.97 -3.72 2.69
C GLN A 115 -0.97 -2.55 3.69
N GLY A 116 -1.81 -2.63 4.73
CA GLY A 116 -1.81 -1.65 5.83
C GLY A 116 -2.81 -0.50 5.70
N LEU A 117 -3.80 -0.58 4.79
CA LEU A 117 -4.76 0.51 4.57
C LEU A 117 -5.56 0.86 5.83
N ASP A 118 -6.10 -0.14 6.53
CA ASP A 118 -6.85 0.07 7.78
C ASP A 118 -5.99 0.77 8.85
N GLY A 119 -4.69 0.48 8.86
CA GLY A 119 -3.72 1.12 9.75
C GLY A 119 -3.58 2.60 9.42
N TRP A 120 -3.39 2.92 8.14
CA TRP A 120 -3.34 4.29 7.64
C TRP A 120 -4.62 5.07 7.92
N GLN A 121 -5.79 4.52 7.59
CA GLN A 121 -7.09 5.20 7.78
C GLN A 121 -7.36 5.52 9.24
N ARG A 122 -7.05 4.57 10.15
CA ARG A 122 -7.16 4.80 11.61
C ARG A 122 -6.18 5.86 12.09
N PHE A 123 -4.92 5.78 11.67
CA PHE A 123 -3.90 6.78 12.01
C PHE A 123 -4.33 8.18 11.56
N ALA A 124 -4.74 8.31 10.29
CA ALA A 124 -5.18 9.57 9.73
C ALA A 124 -6.39 10.12 10.49
N THR A 125 -7.39 9.28 10.78
CA THR A 125 -8.57 9.69 11.57
C THR A 125 -8.18 10.20 12.95
N GLN A 126 -7.30 9.48 13.68
CA GLN A 126 -6.83 9.90 15.00
C GLN A 126 -6.07 11.23 14.95
N LEU A 127 -5.25 11.43 13.91
CA LEU A 127 -4.55 12.68 13.69
C LEU A 127 -5.51 13.84 13.43
N GLU A 128 -6.54 13.65 12.60
CA GLU A 128 -7.55 14.67 12.34
C GLU A 128 -8.30 15.06 13.61
N GLU A 129 -8.72 14.08 14.40
CA GLU A 129 -9.44 14.33 15.65
C GLU A 129 -8.55 15.05 16.67
N ALA A 130 -7.28 14.67 16.78
CA ALA A 130 -6.31 15.35 17.64
C ALA A 130 -6.07 16.80 17.19
N ALA A 131 -5.92 17.04 15.88
CA ALA A 131 -5.74 18.37 15.32
C ALA A 131 -6.97 19.26 15.57
N LYS A 132 -8.19 18.76 15.30
CA LYS A 132 -9.45 19.46 15.57
C LYS A 132 -9.61 19.79 17.05
N ALA A 133 -9.27 18.87 17.95
CA ALA A 133 -9.33 19.09 19.40
C ALA A 133 -8.38 20.20 19.87
N GLN A 134 -7.30 20.47 19.12
CA GLN A 134 -6.37 21.57 19.37
C GLN A 134 -6.67 22.83 18.54
N GLY A 135 -7.79 22.88 17.82
CA GLY A 135 -8.16 24.02 16.96
C GLY A 135 -7.28 24.18 15.72
N VAL A 136 -6.49 23.16 15.34
CA VAL A 136 -5.67 23.17 14.12
C VAL A 136 -6.58 22.88 12.92
N PRO A 137 -6.61 23.75 11.89
CA PRO A 137 -7.37 23.48 10.67
C PRO A 137 -6.92 22.19 9.99
N VAL A 138 -7.88 21.40 9.50
CA VAL A 138 -7.62 20.11 8.83
C VAL A 138 -8.30 20.09 7.47
N GLN A 139 -7.57 19.63 6.45
CA GLN A 139 -8.10 19.36 5.12
C GLN A 139 -7.58 18.01 4.62
N ARG A 140 -8.31 17.40 3.67
CA ARG A 140 -7.84 16.19 2.99
C ARG A 140 -7.15 16.55 1.69
N GLY A 141 -5.91 16.10 1.55
CA GLY A 141 -5.20 16.14 0.27
C GLY A 141 -5.46 14.86 -0.54
N ALA A 142 -5.00 14.87 -1.79
CA ALA A 142 -5.06 13.72 -2.67
C ALA A 142 -3.71 13.56 -3.38
N ARG A 143 -3.11 12.39 -3.20
CA ARG A 143 -1.78 12.06 -3.73
C ARG A 143 -1.85 10.78 -4.55
N ALA A 144 -1.10 10.77 -5.65
CA ALA A 144 -0.99 9.60 -6.51
C ALA A 144 0.30 8.84 -6.20
N PHE A 145 0.32 7.56 -6.52
CA PHE A 145 1.50 6.72 -6.39
C PHE A 145 1.97 6.22 -7.75
N GLN A 146 3.27 6.02 -7.87
CA GLN A 146 3.93 5.37 -8.97
C GLN A 146 4.40 3.98 -8.55
N TYR A 147 4.14 2.98 -9.39
CA TYR A 147 4.64 1.63 -9.17
C TYR A 147 6.15 1.55 -9.42
N LEU A 148 6.86 0.94 -8.49
CA LEU A 148 8.27 0.61 -8.58
C LEU A 148 8.43 -0.92 -8.44
N PRO A 149 8.72 -1.65 -9.52
CA PRO A 149 8.90 -3.10 -9.45
C PRO A 149 10.10 -3.46 -8.58
N ALA A 150 10.06 -4.66 -7.98
CA ALA A 150 11.22 -5.22 -7.32
C ALA A 150 12.38 -5.37 -8.32
N PRO A 151 13.63 -5.05 -7.93
CA PRO A 151 14.80 -5.34 -8.75
C PRO A 151 14.87 -6.83 -9.12
N ALA A 152 15.31 -7.13 -10.34
CA ALA A 152 15.49 -8.51 -10.77
C ALA A 152 16.56 -9.19 -9.90
N ASN A 153 16.35 -10.46 -9.58
CA ASN A 153 17.28 -11.29 -8.80
C ASN A 153 17.55 -10.81 -7.37
N THR A 154 16.62 -10.07 -6.74
CA THR A 154 16.69 -9.74 -5.30
C THR A 154 15.51 -10.32 -4.53
N LEU A 155 15.62 -10.32 -3.20
CA LEU A 155 14.50 -10.68 -2.30
C LEU A 155 13.60 -9.47 -1.98
N ASP A 156 13.92 -8.31 -2.54
CA ASP A 156 13.19 -7.07 -2.29
C ASP A 156 11.77 -7.18 -2.83
N LYS A 157 10.90 -6.36 -2.26
CA LYS A 157 9.50 -6.28 -2.66
C LYS A 157 9.30 -5.10 -3.60
N ALA A 158 8.30 -5.23 -4.46
CA ALA A 158 7.81 -4.09 -5.23
C ALA A 158 7.26 -3.04 -4.26
N ARG A 159 7.27 -1.79 -4.69
CA ARG A 159 6.79 -0.66 -3.90
C ARG A 159 5.90 0.24 -4.72
N TRP A 160 5.04 0.98 -4.03
CA TRP A 160 4.35 2.13 -4.58
C TRP A 160 4.91 3.37 -3.89
N VAL A 161 5.48 4.28 -4.65
CA VAL A 161 6.10 5.49 -4.12
C VAL A 161 5.29 6.71 -4.50
N LEU A 162 5.25 7.72 -3.63
CA LEU A 162 4.55 8.97 -3.89
C LEU A 162 5.01 9.55 -5.24
N ALA A 163 4.07 9.79 -6.14
CA ALA A 163 4.37 10.37 -7.43
C ALA A 163 4.85 11.81 -7.22
N LYS A 164 5.96 12.18 -7.87
CA LYS A 164 6.43 13.56 -7.85
C LYS A 164 5.35 14.46 -8.46
N VAL A 165 4.97 15.52 -7.74
CA VAL A 165 4.14 16.58 -8.30
C VAL A 165 4.99 17.30 -9.34
N VAL A 166 4.73 17.05 -10.61
CA VAL A 166 5.28 17.88 -11.69
C VAL A 166 4.48 19.18 -11.65
N ALA A 167 5.08 20.27 -11.17
CA ALA A 167 4.50 21.59 -11.30
C ALA A 167 4.24 21.82 -12.81
N ARG A 168 2.98 22.05 -13.15
CA ARG A 168 2.59 22.48 -14.50
C ARG A 168 2.67 24.00 -14.58
#